data_AF-R7BPC0-F1
#
_entry.id   AF-R7BPC0-F1
#
_cell.length_a   1.000
_cell.length_b   1.000
_cell.length_c   1.000
_cell.angle_alpha   90.00
_cell.angle_beta   90.00
_cell.angle_gamma   90.00
#
_symmetry.space_group_name_H-M   'P 1'
#
loop_
_entity.id
_entity.type
_entity.pdbx_description
1 polymer ?
#
loop_
_entity_poly.entity_id
_entity_poly.type
_entity_poly.pdbx_seq_one_letter_code
_entity_poly.pdbx_strand_id
1 'polypeptide(L)'
;MQLKSLIKRALVLGLSAVCCFALIGCGGTNYGYTGGVAATVNGVEIKEDTITKYIQDFRTSSDLTTNDAWANWMNENSLDPSKVREQVIDYYVEQELTKQAAAEQSITVDSSEVDAQIENMKSNYSDDDAWKKALETAGITEDQYRESVENGLLQKALQEKVVTDDQTQVDDATLLTMLNSYSSMFNGAKRSSHILFASSDESTANDVLNKINSGELDFAEAAKQYSTDTASAVNGGDVGWDVLSNFVTQYTTALKDLSKGQVSGLVTSDYGIHIIKCTDEFTIEGEATSLDQFPSEIVDYMRNIQKSQNKSSAYSSWMANYKEQADIVVNDIPSNAPYNLDMTQYQKSDDSNSTSNNSSSSDTSSSDSSESATTETTKSSSE
;
A
#
# COMPACT_ATOMS: atom_id res chain seq x y z
N MET A 1 -0.65 0.77 -17.63
CA MET A 1 0.71 0.51 -17.11
C MET A 1 0.95 1.08 -15.69
N GLN A 2 0.03 1.88 -15.13
CA GLN A 2 0.15 2.55 -13.82
C GLN A 2 -0.42 1.72 -12.63
N LEU A 3 -1.27 0.72 -12.88
CA LEU A 3 -1.87 -0.13 -11.83
C LEU A 3 -0.85 -1.07 -11.14
N LYS A 4 0.26 -1.41 -11.82
CA LYS A 4 1.37 -2.20 -11.25
C LYS A 4 2.29 -1.38 -10.32
N SER A 5 2.20 -0.05 -10.34
CA SER A 5 3.04 0.86 -9.54
C SER A 5 2.44 1.11 -8.16
N LEU A 6 1.10 1.17 -8.06
CA LEU A 6 0.40 1.48 -6.81
C LEU A 6 0.48 0.34 -5.77
N ILE A 7 0.58 -0.91 -6.23
CA ILE A 7 0.76 -2.09 -5.35
C ILE A 7 2.16 -2.08 -4.67
N LYS A 8 3.16 -1.38 -5.23
CA LYS A 8 4.52 -1.33 -4.68
C LYS A 8 4.75 -0.25 -3.62
N ARG A 9 3.81 0.67 -3.39
CA ARG A 9 4.03 1.85 -2.53
C ARG A 9 3.13 1.96 -1.30
N ALA A 10 2.26 0.98 -1.04
CA ALA A 10 1.38 0.98 0.13
C ALA A 10 1.97 0.34 1.41
N LEU A 11 3.28 -0.01 1.43
CA LEU A 11 3.90 -0.75 2.55
C LEU A 11 4.74 0.11 3.52
N VAL A 12 4.65 1.43 3.45
CA VAL A 12 5.41 2.30 4.37
C VAL A 12 4.45 3.25 5.04
N LEU A 13 3.99 2.86 6.23
CA LEU A 13 3.82 3.67 7.45
C LEU A 13 2.93 2.90 8.44
N GLY A 14 3.51 2.49 9.58
CA GLY A 14 2.76 2.06 10.77
C GLY A 14 3.09 0.64 11.26
N LEU A 15 4.10 0.56 12.13
CA LEU A 15 4.53 -0.54 13.01
C LEU A 15 4.63 -1.96 12.43
N SER A 16 5.86 -2.46 12.50
CA SER A 16 6.26 -3.85 12.26
C SER A 16 6.19 -4.25 10.79
N ALA A 17 7.32 -4.06 10.10
CA ALA A 17 7.66 -4.85 8.92
C ALA A 17 7.89 -6.31 9.33
N VAL A 18 6.85 -6.98 9.81
CA VAL A 18 6.73 -8.42 9.64
C VAL A 18 6.29 -8.56 8.21
N CYS A 19 7.17 -9.10 7.38
CA CYS A 19 6.79 -9.61 6.07
C CYS A 19 5.71 -10.68 6.30
N CYS A 20 4.44 -10.27 6.37
CA CYS A 20 3.31 -11.17 6.22
C CYS A 20 3.32 -11.59 4.76
N PHE A 21 4.21 -12.53 4.45
CA PHE A 21 4.21 -13.27 3.21
C PHE A 21 2.79 -13.82 3.06
N ALA A 22 2.10 -13.46 1.98
CA ALA A 22 0.78 -14.00 1.70
C ALA A 22 0.85 -15.52 1.88
N LEU A 23 0.02 -16.06 2.76
CA LEU A 23 -0.18 -17.49 2.96
C LEU A 23 -0.47 -18.08 1.57
N ILE A 24 0.47 -18.82 0.97
CA ILE A 24 0.26 -19.45 -0.35
C ILE A 24 0.14 -20.96 -0.18
N GLY A 25 -0.96 -21.40 0.46
CA GLY A 25 -1.49 -22.77 0.34
C GLY A 25 -1.76 -23.28 -1.08
N CYS A 26 -0.72 -23.65 -1.82
CA CYS A 26 -0.90 -24.64 -2.89
C CYS A 26 -1.29 -25.99 -2.27
N GLY A 27 -2.25 -26.66 -2.90
CA GLY A 27 -2.97 -27.80 -2.34
C GLY A 27 -2.11 -29.00 -1.96
N GLY A 28 -2.47 -29.63 -0.82
CA GLY A 28 -2.35 -31.07 -0.58
C GLY A 28 -0.97 -31.72 -0.65
N THR A 29 0.14 -30.97 -0.71
CA THR A 29 1.49 -31.52 -0.61
C THR A 29 1.79 -31.83 0.85
N ASN A 30 1.75 -33.13 1.17
CA ASN A 30 2.16 -33.64 2.46
C ASN A 30 3.70 -33.59 2.53
N TYR A 31 4.27 -32.46 2.98
CA TYR A 31 5.71 -32.17 2.98
C TYR A 31 6.56 -33.07 3.92
N GLY A 32 5.96 -34.13 4.45
CA GLY A 32 6.51 -34.94 5.53
C GLY A 32 6.26 -34.23 6.86
N TYR A 33 5.19 -34.61 7.55
CA TYR A 33 4.90 -34.07 8.88
C TYR A 33 6.07 -34.38 9.82
N THR A 34 6.69 -33.33 10.34
CA THR A 34 7.73 -33.42 11.37
C THR A 34 7.11 -33.89 12.68
N GLY A 35 5.80 -33.64 12.86
CA GLY A 35 5.06 -33.92 14.08
C GLY A 35 5.52 -33.01 15.23
N GLY A 36 4.71 -33.00 16.29
CA GLY A 36 5.01 -32.24 17.50
C GLY A 36 4.48 -30.81 17.49
N VAL A 37 5.07 -29.99 18.36
CA VAL A 37 4.59 -28.66 18.74
C VAL A 37 5.70 -27.67 18.44
N ALA A 38 5.42 -26.66 17.64
CA ALA A 38 6.37 -25.58 17.36
C ALA A 38 6.45 -24.61 18.53
N ALA A 39 5.29 -24.26 19.08
CA ALA A 39 5.18 -23.37 20.22
C ALA A 39 3.89 -23.64 21.01
N THR A 40 3.82 -23.18 22.25
CA THR A 40 2.58 -23.10 23.04
C THR A 40 2.29 -21.67 23.43
N VAL A 41 1.02 -21.28 23.41
CA VAL A 41 0.52 -19.96 23.82
C VAL A 41 -0.56 -20.16 24.88
N ASN A 42 -0.24 -19.86 26.14
CA ASN A 42 -1.13 -20.13 27.28
C ASN A 42 -1.63 -21.58 27.33
N GLY A 43 -0.76 -22.52 26.95
CA GLY A 43 -1.07 -23.96 26.86
C GLY A 43 -1.75 -24.41 25.57
N VAL A 44 -2.13 -23.51 24.65
CA VAL A 44 -2.63 -23.87 23.32
C VAL A 44 -1.46 -24.17 22.40
N GLU A 45 -1.46 -25.34 21.76
CA GLU A 45 -0.36 -25.80 20.92
C GLU A 45 -0.46 -25.26 19.48
N ILE A 46 0.61 -24.63 19.01
CA ILE A 46 0.85 -24.36 17.58
C ILE A 46 1.65 -25.54 17.02
N LYS A 47 1.06 -26.29 16.09
CA LYS A 47 1.67 -27.49 15.52
C LYS A 47 2.82 -27.13 14.58
N GLU A 48 3.88 -27.93 14.62
CA GLU A 48 5.03 -27.76 13.73
C GLU A 48 4.67 -27.95 12.25
N ASP A 49 3.69 -28.80 11.97
CA ASP A 49 3.19 -29.04 10.62
C ASP A 49 2.56 -27.77 10.02
N THR A 50 1.95 -26.91 10.85
CA THR A 50 1.41 -25.61 10.43
C THR A 50 2.52 -24.66 10.00
N ILE A 51 3.62 -24.61 10.76
CA ILE A 51 4.80 -23.79 10.46
C ILE A 51 5.50 -24.30 9.20
N THR A 52 5.71 -25.61 9.12
CA THR A 52 6.31 -26.27 7.95
C THR A 52 5.50 -25.99 6.70
N LYS A 53 4.18 -26.15 6.77
CA LYS A 53 3.29 -25.88 5.63
C LYS A 53 3.44 -24.43 5.17
N TYR A 54 3.34 -23.46 6.07
CA TYR A 54 3.49 -22.03 5.74
C TYR A 54 4.79 -21.76 4.97
N ILE A 55 5.92 -22.26 5.47
CA ILE A 55 7.23 -21.99 4.87
C ILE A 55 7.36 -22.65 3.49
N GLN A 56 6.86 -23.88 3.33
CA GLN A 56 6.93 -24.59 2.03
C GLN A 56 5.98 -23.99 0.98
N ASP A 57 4.82 -23.55 1.43
CA ASP A 57 3.83 -22.80 0.65
C ASP A 57 4.46 -21.50 0.10
N PHE A 58 5.09 -20.72 0.98
CA PHE A 58 5.86 -19.54 0.61
C PHE A 58 6.97 -19.88 -0.41
N ARG A 59 7.79 -20.90 -0.12
CA ARG A 59 8.85 -21.34 -1.04
C ARG A 59 8.32 -21.72 -2.42
N THR A 60 7.20 -22.44 -2.46
CA THR A 60 6.57 -22.87 -3.72
C THR A 60 6.13 -21.68 -4.55
N SER A 61 5.44 -20.74 -3.91
CA SER A 61 4.90 -19.55 -4.56
C SER A 61 5.95 -18.56 -5.07
N SER A 62 7.10 -18.55 -4.40
CA SER A 62 8.21 -17.65 -4.68
C SER A 62 9.29 -18.30 -5.55
N ASP A 63 9.04 -19.52 -6.06
CA ASP A 63 9.98 -20.31 -6.85
C ASP A 63 11.32 -20.61 -6.10
N LEU A 64 11.25 -20.76 -4.78
CA LEU A 64 12.35 -21.05 -3.86
C LEU A 64 12.38 -22.54 -3.45
N THR A 65 11.96 -23.41 -4.36
CA THR A 65 11.76 -24.84 -4.07
C THR A 65 13.08 -25.62 -3.96
N THR A 66 14.17 -25.13 -4.56
CA THR A 66 15.51 -25.71 -4.42
C THR A 66 16.23 -25.19 -3.17
N ASN A 67 17.20 -25.95 -2.65
CA ASN A 67 17.98 -25.51 -1.50
C ASN A 67 18.84 -24.28 -1.84
N ASP A 68 19.43 -24.22 -3.04
CA ASP A 68 20.23 -23.09 -3.48
C ASP A 68 19.39 -21.80 -3.58
N ALA A 69 18.19 -21.88 -4.16
CA ALA A 69 17.29 -20.73 -4.26
C ALA A 69 16.84 -20.26 -2.86
N TRP A 70 16.48 -21.20 -1.99
CA TRP A 70 16.08 -20.91 -0.61
C TRP A 70 17.21 -20.25 0.19
N ALA A 71 18.42 -20.81 0.14
CA ALA A 71 19.58 -20.28 0.83
C ALA A 71 20.00 -18.90 0.28
N ASN A 72 19.99 -18.70 -1.03
CA ASN A 72 20.29 -17.41 -1.64
C ASN A 72 19.29 -16.33 -1.20
N TRP A 73 18.00 -16.64 -1.21
CA TRP A 73 16.96 -15.72 -0.73
C TRP A 73 17.17 -15.36 0.75
N MET A 74 17.45 -16.33 1.61
CA MET A 74 17.73 -16.06 3.03
C MET A 74 18.96 -15.16 3.20
N ASN A 75 20.05 -15.45 2.48
CA ASN A 75 21.28 -14.63 2.52
C ASN A 75 21.04 -13.19 2.06
N GLU A 76 20.31 -12.99 0.96
CA GLU A 76 19.94 -11.66 0.45
C GLU A 76 19.13 -10.84 1.46
N ASN A 77 18.35 -11.53 2.32
CA ASN A 77 17.52 -10.92 3.35
C ASN A 77 18.15 -10.96 4.75
N SER A 78 19.41 -11.40 4.88
CA SER A 78 20.10 -11.55 6.18
C SER A 78 19.37 -12.47 7.18
N LEU A 79 18.72 -13.51 6.67
CA LEU A 79 17.95 -14.51 7.40
C LEU A 79 18.69 -15.85 7.47
N ASP A 80 18.17 -16.73 8.32
CA ASP A 80 18.51 -18.15 8.42
C ASP A 80 17.23 -18.96 8.70
N PRO A 81 17.24 -20.30 8.64
CA PRO A 81 16.04 -21.10 8.85
C PRO A 81 15.35 -20.86 10.20
N SER A 82 16.12 -20.59 11.26
CA SER A 82 15.57 -20.32 12.59
C SER A 82 14.83 -19.00 12.61
N LYS A 83 15.39 -17.93 12.02
CA LYS A 83 14.72 -16.62 11.93
C LYS A 83 13.47 -16.65 11.07
N VAL A 84 13.50 -17.37 9.95
CA VAL A 84 12.30 -17.57 9.13
C VAL A 84 11.23 -18.29 9.94
N ARG A 85 11.60 -19.37 10.63
CA ARG A 85 10.68 -20.12 11.48
C ARG A 85 10.10 -19.27 12.61
N GLU A 86 10.94 -18.47 13.27
CA GLU A 86 10.55 -17.55 14.33
C GLU A 86 9.51 -16.54 13.84
N GLN A 87 9.70 -15.93 12.68
CA GLN A 87 8.72 -15.00 12.08
C GLN A 87 7.36 -15.68 11.83
N VAL A 88 7.35 -16.93 11.37
CA VAL A 88 6.11 -17.68 11.12
C VAL A 88 5.45 -18.09 12.44
N ILE A 89 6.23 -18.49 13.44
CA ILE A 89 5.71 -18.77 14.79
C ILE A 89 5.10 -17.52 15.39
N ASP A 90 5.80 -16.38 15.33
CA ASP A 90 5.31 -15.10 15.83
C ASP A 90 3.96 -14.71 15.19
N TYR A 91 3.82 -14.93 13.88
CA TYR A 91 2.55 -14.74 13.18
C TYR A 91 1.42 -15.58 13.81
N TYR A 92 1.62 -16.89 13.97
CA TYR A 92 0.60 -17.77 14.55
C TYR A 92 0.36 -17.53 16.05
N VAL A 93 1.39 -17.11 16.79
CA VAL A 93 1.26 -16.67 18.19
C VAL A 93 0.36 -15.45 18.27
N GLU A 94 0.55 -14.45 17.41
CA GLU A 94 -0.32 -13.27 17.38
C GLU A 94 -1.76 -13.59 16.97
N GLN A 95 -1.95 -14.50 16.01
CA GLN A 95 -3.29 -14.98 15.65
C GLN A 95 -3.97 -15.66 16.84
N GLU A 96 -3.26 -16.55 17.54
CA GLU A 96 -3.79 -17.26 18.71
C GLU A 96 -4.08 -16.30 19.87
N LEU A 97 -3.18 -15.37 20.18
CA LEU A 97 -3.42 -14.35 21.20
C LEU A 97 -4.61 -13.46 20.87
N THR A 98 -4.79 -13.09 19.59
CA THR A 98 -5.97 -12.34 19.15
C THR A 98 -7.26 -13.12 19.42
N LYS A 99 -7.28 -14.43 19.12
CA LYS A 99 -8.43 -15.30 19.40
C LYS A 99 -8.70 -15.39 20.90
N GLN A 100 -7.67 -15.59 21.72
CA GLN A 100 -7.80 -15.66 23.18
C GLN A 100 -8.32 -14.34 23.75
N ALA A 101 -7.72 -13.22 23.36
CA ALA A 101 -8.11 -11.92 23.89
C ALA A 101 -9.54 -11.53 23.47
N ALA A 102 -9.93 -11.85 22.24
CA ALA A 102 -11.30 -11.66 21.79
C ALA A 102 -12.29 -12.50 22.60
N ALA A 103 -11.97 -13.77 22.88
CA ALA A 103 -12.79 -14.63 23.73
C ALA A 103 -12.91 -14.09 25.17
N GLU A 104 -11.81 -13.61 25.76
CA GLU A 104 -11.82 -12.95 27.08
C GLU A 104 -12.71 -11.70 27.12
N GLN A 105 -12.73 -10.95 26.02
CA GLN A 105 -13.60 -9.78 25.84
C GLN A 105 -15.04 -10.14 25.41
N SER A 106 -15.38 -11.43 25.35
CA SER A 106 -16.68 -11.95 24.88
C SER A 106 -17.06 -11.49 23.47
N ILE A 107 -16.06 -11.37 22.60
CA ILE A 107 -16.22 -11.01 21.19
C ILE A 107 -16.35 -12.29 20.37
N THR A 108 -17.36 -12.33 19.51
CA THR A 108 -17.60 -13.40 18.55
C THR A 108 -17.92 -12.79 17.19
N VAL A 109 -17.50 -13.43 16.11
CA VAL A 109 -17.87 -13.04 14.73
C VAL A 109 -19.01 -13.94 14.27
N ASP A 110 -20.06 -13.35 13.70
CA ASP A 110 -21.16 -14.13 13.13
C ASP A 110 -20.76 -14.67 11.74
N SER A 111 -21.02 -15.95 11.48
CA SER A 111 -20.77 -16.57 10.18
C SER A 111 -21.38 -15.80 9.00
N SER A 112 -22.53 -15.14 9.20
CA SER A 112 -23.21 -14.34 8.18
C SER A 112 -22.46 -13.05 7.85
N GLU A 113 -21.70 -12.48 8.80
CA GLU A 113 -20.81 -11.34 8.53
C GLU A 113 -19.61 -11.78 7.68
N VAL A 114 -19.07 -12.97 7.95
CA VAL A 114 -18.00 -13.57 7.15
C VAL A 114 -18.49 -13.85 5.73
N ASP A 115 -19.66 -14.46 5.58
CA ASP A 115 -20.28 -14.71 4.28
C ASP A 115 -20.51 -13.42 3.49
N ALA A 116 -21.01 -12.37 4.15
CA ALA A 116 -21.24 -11.08 3.50
C ALA A 116 -19.94 -10.43 3.00
N GLN A 117 -18.83 -10.55 3.75
CA GLN A 117 -17.53 -10.06 3.32
C GLN A 117 -16.97 -10.85 2.13
N ILE A 118 -17.11 -12.19 2.16
CA ILE A 118 -16.67 -13.05 1.05
C ILE A 118 -17.48 -12.75 -0.21
N GLU A 119 -18.81 -12.63 -0.11
CA GLU A 119 -19.67 -12.30 -1.26
C GLU A 119 -19.39 -10.88 -1.79
N ASN A 120 -19.11 -9.91 -0.90
CA ASN A 120 -18.66 -8.59 -1.32
C ASN A 120 -17.35 -8.68 -2.11
N MET A 121 -16.36 -9.45 -1.64
CA MET A 121 -15.12 -9.66 -2.37
C MET A 121 -15.34 -10.35 -3.71
N LYS A 122 -16.17 -11.41 -3.74
CA LYS A 122 -16.52 -12.15 -4.96
C LYS A 122 -17.17 -11.26 -6.02
N SER A 123 -17.93 -10.23 -5.62
CA SER A 123 -18.56 -9.28 -6.54
C SER A 123 -17.56 -8.45 -7.38
N ASN A 124 -16.28 -8.42 -6.99
CA ASN A 124 -15.21 -7.80 -7.78
C ASN A 124 -14.76 -8.67 -8.97
N TYR A 125 -15.23 -9.91 -9.06
CA TYR A 125 -14.89 -10.87 -10.11
C TYR A 125 -16.08 -11.07 -11.05
N SER A 126 -15.80 -11.45 -12.30
CA SER A 126 -16.86 -11.64 -13.30
C SER A 126 -17.82 -12.79 -12.96
N ASP A 127 -17.30 -13.82 -12.30
CA ASP A 127 -17.98 -15.08 -11.98
C ASP A 127 -17.17 -15.87 -10.93
N ASP A 128 -17.76 -16.98 -10.46
CA ASP A 128 -17.15 -17.87 -9.46
C ASP A 128 -15.87 -18.56 -9.97
N ASP A 129 -15.74 -18.80 -11.27
CA ASP A 129 -14.53 -19.41 -11.85
C ASP A 129 -13.35 -18.42 -11.80
N ALA A 130 -13.60 -17.14 -12.08
CA ALA A 130 -12.63 -16.07 -11.94
C ALA A 130 -12.19 -15.88 -10.48
N TRP A 131 -13.12 -15.96 -9.53
CA TRP A 131 -12.84 -15.96 -8.10
C TRP A 131 -11.95 -17.15 -7.70
N LYS A 132 -12.34 -18.36 -8.07
CA LYS A 132 -11.57 -19.57 -7.76
C LYS A 132 -10.16 -19.50 -8.35
N LYS A 133 -10.01 -19.03 -9.59
CA LYS A 133 -8.70 -18.82 -10.22
C LYS A 133 -7.87 -17.77 -9.49
N ALA A 134 -8.49 -16.73 -8.94
CA ALA A 134 -7.81 -15.73 -8.13
C ALA A 134 -7.28 -16.35 -6.83
N LEU A 135 -8.10 -17.17 -6.14
CA LEU A 135 -7.66 -17.93 -4.97
C LEU A 135 -6.53 -18.92 -5.32
N GLU A 136 -6.63 -19.64 -6.44
CA GLU A 136 -5.55 -20.52 -6.92
C GLU A 136 -4.26 -19.75 -7.25
N THR A 137 -4.38 -18.53 -7.79
CA THR A 137 -3.23 -17.67 -8.09
C THR A 137 -2.59 -17.11 -6.82
N ALA A 138 -3.41 -16.75 -5.84
CA ALA A 138 -2.96 -16.45 -4.47
C ALA A 138 -2.52 -17.72 -3.72
N GLY A 139 -2.71 -18.89 -4.35
CA GLY A 139 -2.60 -20.22 -3.79
C GLY A 139 -3.18 -20.31 -2.40
N ILE A 140 -4.47 -20.04 -2.22
CA ILE A 140 -5.20 -20.34 -0.98
C ILE A 140 -6.48 -21.08 -1.33
N THR A 141 -6.97 -21.87 -0.38
CA THR A 141 -8.32 -22.42 -0.47
C THR A 141 -9.35 -21.39 0.00
N GLU A 142 -10.60 -21.57 -0.41
CA GLU A 142 -11.70 -20.72 0.06
C GLU A 142 -11.90 -20.82 1.59
N ASP A 143 -11.67 -22.00 2.17
CA ASP A 143 -11.72 -22.20 3.64
C ASP A 143 -10.64 -21.39 4.35
N GLN A 144 -9.41 -21.37 3.82
CA GLN A 144 -8.33 -20.53 4.37
C GLN A 144 -8.63 -19.04 4.20
N TYR A 145 -9.22 -18.65 3.06
CA TYR A 145 -9.66 -17.27 2.85
C TYR A 145 -10.74 -16.89 3.87
N ARG A 146 -11.72 -17.77 4.10
CA ARG A 146 -12.76 -17.59 5.10
C ARG A 146 -12.19 -17.43 6.52
N GLU A 147 -11.25 -18.27 6.92
CA GLU A 147 -10.58 -18.14 8.22
C GLU A 147 -9.85 -16.79 8.33
N SER A 148 -9.20 -16.33 7.25
CA SER A 148 -8.54 -15.02 7.24
C SER A 148 -9.51 -13.85 7.40
N VAL A 149 -10.70 -13.94 6.79
CA VAL A 149 -11.78 -12.94 6.93
C VAL A 149 -12.31 -12.95 8.35
N GLU A 150 -12.57 -14.13 8.92
CA GLU A 150 -13.03 -14.27 10.31
C GLU A 150 -12.01 -13.67 11.30
N ASN A 151 -10.73 -14.00 11.17
CA ASN A 151 -9.67 -13.44 12.00
C ASN A 151 -9.55 -11.92 11.84
N GLY A 152 -9.69 -11.39 10.62
CA GLY A 152 -9.68 -9.95 10.36
C GLY A 152 -10.85 -9.21 11.02
N LEU A 153 -12.05 -9.80 10.97
CA LEU A 153 -13.23 -9.27 11.66
C LEU A 153 -13.06 -9.32 13.18
N LEU A 154 -12.51 -10.41 13.70
CA LEU A 154 -12.23 -10.56 15.13
C LEU A 154 -11.23 -9.51 15.62
N GLN A 155 -10.14 -9.32 14.88
CA GLN A 155 -9.13 -8.30 15.16
C GLN A 155 -9.73 -6.89 15.13
N LYS A 156 -10.57 -6.59 14.13
CA LYS A 156 -11.25 -5.30 14.02
C LYS A 156 -12.18 -5.07 15.22
N ALA A 157 -13.01 -6.04 15.57
CA ALA A 157 -13.92 -5.96 16.71
C ALA A 157 -13.15 -5.82 18.03
N LEU A 158 -12.05 -6.55 18.18
CA LEU A 158 -11.16 -6.43 19.34
C LEU A 158 -10.56 -5.03 19.43
N GLN A 159 -10.03 -4.51 18.33
CA GLN A 159 -9.49 -3.14 18.27
C GLN A 159 -10.55 -2.10 18.68
N GLU A 160 -11.78 -2.22 18.17
CA GLU A 160 -12.90 -1.33 18.53
C GLU A 160 -13.31 -1.47 20.00
N LYS A 161 -13.14 -2.65 20.60
CA LYS A 161 -13.47 -2.93 22.00
C LYS A 161 -12.43 -2.38 22.98
N VAL A 162 -11.15 -2.52 22.66
CA VAL A 162 -10.04 -2.28 23.61
C VAL A 162 -9.43 -0.89 23.48
N VAL A 163 -9.58 -0.24 22.32
CA VAL A 163 -9.11 1.13 22.12
C VAL A 163 -10.23 2.10 22.47
N THR A 164 -9.96 2.98 23.42
CA THR A 164 -10.89 4.00 23.89
C THR A 164 -10.83 5.28 23.05
N ASP A 165 -11.92 6.05 23.02
CA ASP A 165 -11.96 7.32 22.29
C ASP A 165 -10.86 8.29 22.74
N ASP A 166 -10.55 8.33 24.05
CA ASP A 166 -9.50 9.18 24.62
C ASP A 166 -8.12 8.89 24.02
N GLN A 167 -7.81 7.62 23.73
CA GLN A 167 -6.55 7.22 23.09
C GLN A 167 -6.49 7.61 21.61
N THR A 168 -7.62 7.94 21.00
CA THR A 168 -7.71 8.34 19.59
C THR A 168 -7.79 9.84 19.40
N GLN A 169 -7.97 10.61 20.47
CA GLN A 169 -8.07 12.07 20.40
C GLN A 169 -6.82 12.67 19.75
N VAL A 170 -7.03 13.74 19.00
CA VAL A 170 -5.98 14.50 18.33
C VAL A 170 -6.05 15.91 18.86
N ASP A 171 -4.99 16.36 19.52
CA ASP A 171 -4.92 17.73 20.00
C ASP A 171 -4.69 18.71 18.84
N ASP A 172 -5.32 19.88 18.92
CA ASP A 172 -5.28 20.85 17.83
C ASP A 172 -3.86 21.43 17.60
N ALA A 173 -3.00 21.45 18.63
CA ALA A 173 -1.62 21.93 18.51
C ALA A 173 -0.75 20.95 17.69
N THR A 174 -0.89 19.65 17.93
CA THR A 174 -0.30 18.58 17.13
C THR A 174 -0.86 18.61 15.71
N LEU A 175 -2.18 18.75 15.55
CA LEU A 175 -2.80 18.82 14.23
C LEU A 175 -2.30 20.03 13.43
N LEU A 176 -2.15 21.19 14.06
CA LEU A 176 -1.57 22.39 13.44
C LEU A 176 -0.12 22.15 13.04
N THR A 177 0.68 21.52 13.91
CA THR A 177 2.07 21.16 13.61
C THR A 177 2.17 20.23 12.40
N MET A 178 1.27 19.24 12.31
CA MET A 178 1.19 18.34 11.16
C MET A 178 0.80 19.09 9.89
N LEU A 179 -0.27 19.89 9.93
CA LEU A 179 -0.73 20.68 8.79
C LEU A 179 0.36 21.62 8.28
N ASN A 180 1.14 22.25 9.17
CA ASN A 180 2.29 23.06 8.80
C ASN A 180 3.41 22.22 8.15
N SER A 181 3.68 21.03 8.67
CA SER A 181 4.67 20.09 8.10
C SER A 181 4.30 19.63 6.69
N TYR A 182 3.00 19.52 6.40
CA TYR A 182 2.45 19.15 5.10
C TYR A 182 1.93 20.34 4.29
N SER A 183 2.17 21.57 4.72
CA SER A 183 1.59 22.78 4.12
C SER A 183 1.93 22.90 2.64
N SER A 184 3.14 22.50 2.22
CA SER A 184 3.56 22.49 0.82
C SER A 184 2.74 21.55 -0.07
N MET A 185 2.11 20.51 0.48
CA MET A 185 1.21 19.62 -0.26
C MET A 185 -0.16 20.26 -0.49
N PHE A 186 -0.60 21.15 0.41
CA PHE A 186 -1.89 21.81 0.35
C PHE A 186 -1.83 23.19 -0.30
N ASN A 187 -0.65 23.84 -0.31
CA ASN A 187 -0.51 25.18 -0.83
C ASN A 187 -0.69 25.19 -2.36
N GLY A 188 -1.65 25.99 -2.83
CA GLY A 188 -2.11 25.99 -4.22
C GLY A 188 -3.18 24.95 -4.54
N ALA A 189 -3.71 24.25 -3.52
CA ALA A 189 -4.86 23.36 -3.69
C ALA A 189 -6.06 24.14 -4.23
N LYS A 190 -6.90 23.46 -5.01
CA LYS A 190 -8.09 24.04 -5.62
C LYS A 190 -9.29 23.17 -5.35
N ARG A 191 -10.37 23.82 -4.91
CA ARG A 191 -11.69 23.21 -4.85
C ARG A 191 -12.37 23.39 -6.19
N SER A 192 -13.04 22.36 -6.67
CA SER A 192 -13.70 22.43 -7.98
C SER A 192 -15.08 21.81 -8.00
N SER A 193 -15.88 22.27 -8.96
CA SER A 193 -17.09 21.59 -9.41
C SER A 193 -16.95 21.19 -10.87
N HIS A 194 -17.64 20.13 -11.28
CA HIS A 194 -17.63 19.68 -12.67
C HIS A 194 -18.98 19.23 -13.20
N ILE A 195 -19.07 19.20 -14.53
CA ILE A 195 -20.18 18.63 -15.29
C ILE A 195 -19.59 17.59 -16.22
N LEU A 196 -20.01 16.33 -16.07
CA LEU A 196 -19.55 15.23 -16.91
C LEU A 196 -20.56 14.94 -18.02
N PHE A 197 -20.08 14.80 -19.24
CA PHE A 197 -20.84 14.35 -20.40
C PHE A 197 -20.23 13.08 -20.96
N ALA A 198 -21.04 12.25 -21.62
CA ALA A 198 -20.53 11.13 -22.39
C ALA A 198 -19.57 11.64 -23.49
N SER A 199 -18.53 10.88 -23.83
CA SER A 199 -17.54 11.29 -24.85
C SER A 199 -18.15 11.57 -26.23
N SER A 200 -19.33 11.01 -26.51
CA SER A 200 -20.08 11.22 -27.75
C SER A 200 -20.96 12.48 -27.76
N ASP A 201 -21.14 13.15 -26.61
CA ASP A 201 -22.10 14.25 -26.43
C ASP A 201 -21.44 15.63 -26.39
N GLU A 202 -20.47 15.84 -27.29
CA GLU A 202 -19.73 17.10 -27.40
C GLU A 202 -20.65 18.28 -27.78
N SER A 203 -21.73 18.03 -28.52
CA SER A 203 -22.68 19.08 -28.91
C SER A 203 -23.40 19.66 -27.70
N THR A 204 -23.89 18.82 -26.79
CA THR A 204 -24.57 19.28 -25.57
C THR A 204 -23.58 19.93 -24.61
N ALA A 205 -22.38 19.37 -24.48
CA ALA A 205 -21.32 19.96 -23.65
C ALA A 205 -20.97 21.38 -24.12
N ASN A 206 -20.85 21.62 -25.43
CA ASN A 206 -20.61 22.95 -25.99
C ASN A 206 -21.77 23.92 -25.74
N ASP A 207 -23.03 23.49 -25.92
CA ASP A 207 -24.21 24.33 -25.65
C ASP A 207 -24.27 24.75 -24.18
N VAL A 208 -24.07 23.80 -23.26
CA VAL A 208 -24.04 24.07 -21.81
C VAL A 208 -22.90 25.01 -21.45
N LEU A 209 -21.70 24.78 -21.97
CA LEU A 209 -20.56 25.68 -21.73
C LEU A 209 -20.85 27.11 -22.21
N ASN A 210 -21.46 27.27 -23.38
CA ASN A 210 -21.81 28.58 -23.91
C ASN A 210 -22.84 29.31 -23.03
N LYS A 211 -23.86 28.59 -22.52
CA LYS A 211 -24.86 29.15 -21.61
C LYS A 211 -24.28 29.52 -20.25
N ILE A 212 -23.33 28.74 -19.74
CA ILE A 212 -22.59 29.07 -18.50
C ILE A 212 -21.76 30.34 -18.72
N ASN A 213 -21.01 30.42 -19.83
CA ASN A 213 -20.17 31.57 -20.14
C ASN A 213 -20.96 32.85 -20.43
N SER A 214 -22.18 32.74 -20.97
CA SER A 214 -23.08 33.89 -21.18
C SER A 214 -23.84 34.29 -19.91
N GLY A 215 -23.81 33.47 -18.85
CA GLY A 215 -24.59 33.65 -17.64
C GLY A 215 -26.07 33.30 -17.77
N GLU A 216 -26.49 32.65 -18.87
CA GLU A 216 -27.87 32.17 -19.07
C GLU A 216 -28.21 30.99 -18.14
N LEU A 217 -27.21 30.19 -17.78
CA LEU A 217 -27.38 29.01 -16.94
C LEU A 217 -26.34 29.01 -15.81
N ASP A 218 -26.78 28.86 -14.56
CA ASP A 218 -25.86 28.69 -13.43
C ASP A 218 -25.14 27.34 -13.50
N PHE A 219 -23.87 27.31 -13.06
CA PHE A 219 -23.05 26.11 -13.12
C PHE A 219 -23.63 24.96 -12.30
N ALA A 220 -24.13 25.23 -11.09
CA ALA A 220 -24.66 24.18 -10.22
C ALA A 220 -26.00 23.65 -10.73
N GLU A 221 -26.82 24.51 -11.34
CA GLU A 221 -28.05 24.08 -12.04
C GLU A 221 -27.72 23.22 -13.27
N ALA A 222 -26.72 23.63 -14.07
CA ALA A 222 -26.24 22.85 -15.20
C ALA A 222 -25.71 21.47 -14.76
N ALA A 223 -24.93 21.42 -13.68
CA ALA A 223 -24.42 20.16 -13.14
C ALA A 223 -25.57 19.21 -12.75
N LYS A 224 -26.59 19.72 -12.03
CA LYS A 224 -27.78 18.93 -11.65
C LYS A 224 -28.55 18.41 -12.84
N GLN A 225 -28.66 19.21 -13.90
CA GLN A 225 -29.50 18.90 -15.05
C GLN A 225 -28.80 18.00 -16.07
N TYR A 226 -27.50 18.19 -16.30
CA TYR A 226 -26.80 17.60 -17.43
C TYR A 226 -25.68 16.62 -17.07
N SER A 227 -25.12 16.69 -15.85
CA SER A 227 -23.99 15.84 -15.50
C SER A 227 -24.38 14.36 -15.42
N THR A 228 -23.61 13.50 -16.07
CA THR A 228 -23.73 12.05 -15.95
C THR A 228 -23.06 11.52 -14.67
N ASP A 229 -22.24 12.33 -14.00
CA ASP A 229 -21.74 12.02 -12.66
C ASP A 229 -22.81 12.34 -11.60
N THR A 230 -23.70 11.38 -11.39
CA THR A 230 -24.84 11.52 -10.47
C THR A 230 -24.44 11.76 -9.01
N ALA A 231 -23.22 11.39 -8.60
CA ALA A 231 -22.76 11.55 -7.23
C ALA A 231 -22.47 13.03 -6.88
N SER A 232 -21.82 13.75 -7.80
CA SER A 232 -21.53 15.18 -7.62
C SER A 232 -22.66 16.08 -8.14
N ALA A 233 -23.42 15.64 -9.16
CA ALA A 233 -24.48 16.44 -9.80
C ALA A 233 -25.47 17.03 -8.79
N VAL A 234 -25.93 16.21 -7.83
CA VAL A 234 -26.90 16.63 -6.80
C VAL A 234 -26.41 17.79 -5.94
N ASN A 235 -25.09 17.92 -5.78
CA ASN A 235 -24.41 18.97 -5.03
C ASN A 235 -23.81 20.05 -5.94
N GLY A 236 -24.38 20.25 -7.14
CA GLY A 236 -23.92 21.28 -8.08
C GLY A 236 -22.58 20.95 -8.75
N GLY A 237 -22.22 19.67 -8.78
CA GLY A 237 -20.99 19.18 -9.38
C GLY A 237 -19.78 19.27 -8.46
N ASP A 238 -19.94 19.66 -7.19
CA ASP A 238 -18.82 19.79 -6.25
C ASP A 238 -18.10 18.45 -6.04
N VAL A 239 -16.79 18.46 -6.29
CA VAL A 239 -15.90 17.31 -6.12
C VAL A 239 -14.79 17.60 -5.11
N GLY A 240 -14.90 18.69 -4.36
CA GLY A 240 -13.99 19.00 -3.26
C GLY A 240 -12.61 19.47 -3.71
N TRP A 241 -11.66 19.41 -2.77
CA TRP A 241 -10.28 19.82 -2.96
C TRP A 241 -9.51 18.76 -3.75
N ASP A 242 -8.76 19.20 -4.75
CA ASP A 242 -7.91 18.33 -5.58
C ASP A 242 -6.89 17.53 -4.79
N VAL A 243 -6.30 18.13 -3.75
CA VAL A 243 -5.34 17.46 -2.85
C VAL A 243 -5.96 16.36 -1.99
N LEU A 244 -7.29 16.32 -1.87
CA LEU A 244 -8.04 15.29 -1.16
C LEU A 244 -8.71 14.29 -2.11
N SER A 245 -8.54 14.48 -3.43
CA SER A 245 -9.28 13.77 -4.46
C SER A 245 -8.33 13.07 -5.43
N ASN A 246 -8.78 11.94 -5.99
CA ASN A 246 -8.01 11.22 -7.01
C ASN A 246 -8.55 11.52 -8.41
N PHE A 247 -8.12 12.65 -8.98
CA PHE A 247 -8.53 13.07 -10.32
C PHE A 247 -7.59 12.56 -11.41
N VAL A 248 -8.13 12.37 -12.62
CA VAL A 248 -7.32 12.06 -13.80
C VAL A 248 -6.42 13.23 -14.20
N THR A 249 -5.29 12.93 -14.85
CA THR A 249 -4.28 13.92 -15.21
C THR A 249 -4.83 15.06 -16.08
N GLN A 250 -5.76 14.77 -16.98
CA GLN A 250 -6.40 15.77 -17.85
C GLN A 250 -7.20 16.78 -17.02
N TYR A 251 -7.91 16.31 -15.99
CA TYR A 251 -8.70 17.14 -15.10
C TYR A 251 -7.79 18.04 -14.25
N THR A 252 -6.77 17.48 -13.61
CA THR A 252 -5.86 18.27 -12.75
C THR A 252 -5.04 19.28 -13.53
N THR A 253 -4.67 18.94 -14.77
CA THR A 253 -3.97 19.87 -15.68
C THR A 253 -4.85 21.06 -16.02
N ALA A 254 -6.12 20.82 -16.39
CA ALA A 254 -7.06 21.91 -16.66
C ALA A 254 -7.35 22.76 -15.42
N LEU A 255 -7.59 22.13 -14.26
CA LEU A 255 -7.88 22.84 -13.01
C LEU A 255 -6.70 23.73 -12.56
N LYS A 256 -5.46 23.29 -12.78
CA LYS A 256 -4.26 24.05 -12.42
C LYS A 256 -4.21 25.43 -13.08
N ASP A 257 -4.76 25.56 -14.28
CA ASP A 257 -4.77 26.83 -15.03
C ASP A 257 -5.96 27.75 -14.65
N LEU A 258 -6.93 27.27 -13.87
CA LEU A 258 -8.11 28.04 -13.47
C LEU A 258 -7.92 28.75 -12.13
N SER A 259 -8.08 30.08 -12.11
CA SER A 259 -8.27 30.84 -10.87
C SER A 259 -9.67 30.65 -10.30
N LYS A 260 -9.86 30.96 -9.01
CA LYS A 260 -11.18 30.96 -8.35
C LYS A 260 -12.24 31.68 -9.18
N GLY A 261 -13.36 31.00 -9.42
CA GLY A 261 -14.52 31.45 -10.20
C GLY A 261 -14.44 31.13 -11.70
N GLN A 262 -13.27 30.75 -12.24
CA GLN A 262 -13.12 30.47 -13.67
C GLN A 262 -13.66 29.10 -14.05
N VAL A 263 -14.11 28.99 -15.30
CA VAL A 263 -14.63 27.78 -15.94
C VAL A 263 -13.69 27.39 -17.09
N SER A 264 -13.39 26.10 -17.22
CA SER A 264 -12.58 25.55 -18.31
C SER A 264 -13.31 25.55 -19.65
N GLY A 265 -12.56 25.29 -20.72
CA GLY A 265 -13.15 24.71 -21.93
C GLY A 265 -13.60 23.26 -21.71
N LEU A 266 -13.90 22.56 -22.81
CA LEU A 266 -14.15 21.13 -22.76
C LEU A 266 -12.85 20.37 -22.48
N VAL A 267 -12.87 19.52 -21.45
CA VAL A 267 -11.71 18.71 -21.04
C VAL A 267 -12.03 17.24 -21.24
N THR A 268 -11.40 16.59 -22.21
CA THR A 268 -11.65 15.18 -22.51
C THR A 268 -10.79 14.24 -21.67
N SER A 269 -11.36 13.13 -21.21
CA SER A 269 -10.68 12.07 -20.47
C SER A 269 -11.26 10.69 -20.83
N ASP A 270 -10.73 9.63 -20.22
CA ASP A 270 -11.28 8.28 -20.34
C ASP A 270 -12.71 8.15 -19.80
N TYR A 271 -13.16 9.09 -18.95
CA TYR A 271 -14.50 9.11 -18.36
C TYR A 271 -15.54 9.89 -19.17
N GLY A 272 -15.12 10.66 -20.18
CA GLY A 272 -16.01 11.58 -20.88
C GLY A 272 -15.42 12.97 -21.07
N ILE A 273 -16.31 13.92 -21.32
CA ILE A 273 -16.01 15.35 -21.47
C ILE A 273 -16.42 16.07 -20.19
N HIS A 274 -15.48 16.81 -19.60
CA HIS A 274 -15.67 17.58 -18.39
C HIS A 274 -15.76 19.08 -18.71
N ILE A 275 -16.64 19.78 -18.02
CA ILE A 275 -16.55 21.23 -17.84
C ILE A 275 -16.22 21.45 -16.37
N ILE A 276 -15.13 22.16 -16.07
CA ILE A 276 -14.58 22.29 -14.72
C ILE A 276 -14.68 23.75 -14.28
N LYS A 277 -15.16 24.00 -13.07
CA LYS A 277 -15.14 25.31 -12.41
C LYS A 277 -14.24 25.26 -11.19
N CYS A 278 -13.25 26.14 -11.11
CA CYS A 278 -12.51 26.36 -9.87
C CYS A 278 -13.40 27.15 -8.93
N THR A 279 -13.84 26.55 -7.83
CA THR A 279 -14.75 27.19 -6.87
C THR A 279 -14.01 27.85 -5.72
N ASP A 280 -12.84 27.34 -5.36
CA ASP A 280 -11.96 27.95 -4.37
C ASP A 280 -10.49 27.60 -4.61
N GLU A 281 -9.59 28.38 -4.03
CA GLU A 281 -8.15 28.19 -4.09
C GLU A 281 -7.55 28.48 -2.72
N PHE A 282 -6.76 27.56 -2.21
CA PHE A 282 -6.12 27.67 -0.92
C PHE A 282 -4.64 27.99 -1.10
N THR A 283 -4.22 29.11 -0.52
CA THR A 283 -2.81 29.46 -0.39
C THR A 283 -2.50 29.91 1.02
N ILE A 284 -1.28 29.62 1.47
CA ILE A 284 -0.77 30.08 2.74
C ILE A 284 0.67 30.57 2.59
N GLU A 285 0.96 31.70 3.21
CA GLU A 285 2.30 32.27 3.29
C GLU A 285 2.89 31.98 4.68
N GLY A 286 4.01 31.27 4.72
CA GLY A 286 4.66 30.89 5.97
C GLY A 286 3.90 29.80 6.73
N GLU A 287 4.09 29.76 8.06
CA GLU A 287 3.44 28.80 8.93
C GLU A 287 2.08 29.33 9.43
N ALA A 288 1.07 28.46 9.43
CA ALA A 288 -0.20 28.76 10.06
C ALA A 288 -0.05 28.85 11.59
N THR A 289 -0.80 29.76 12.17
CA THR A 289 -0.91 29.96 13.63
C THR A 289 -2.20 29.39 14.22
N SER A 290 -3.17 29.03 13.38
CA SER A 290 -4.41 28.37 13.79
C SER A 290 -4.94 27.43 12.70
N LEU A 291 -5.78 26.46 13.10
CA LEU A 291 -6.44 25.53 12.17
C LEU A 291 -7.39 26.23 11.19
N ASP A 292 -8.01 27.35 11.62
CA ASP A 292 -8.94 28.14 10.80
C ASP A 292 -8.29 28.75 9.55
N GLN A 293 -6.96 28.77 9.48
CA GLN A 293 -6.22 29.19 8.29
C GLN A 293 -6.19 28.12 7.20
N PHE A 294 -6.60 26.89 7.47
CA PHE A 294 -6.74 25.82 6.48
C PHE A 294 -8.22 25.58 6.15
N PRO A 295 -8.52 25.07 4.93
CA PRO A 295 -9.85 24.57 4.63
C PRO A 295 -10.28 23.49 5.63
N SER A 296 -11.51 23.57 6.15
CA SER A 296 -12.06 22.63 7.13
C SER A 296 -11.95 21.18 6.69
N GLU A 297 -12.17 20.91 5.40
CA GLU A 297 -12.11 19.57 4.83
C GLU A 297 -10.68 18.99 4.88
N ILE A 298 -9.65 19.83 4.71
CA ILE A 298 -8.25 19.44 4.86
C ILE A 298 -7.92 19.19 6.34
N VAL A 299 -8.40 20.05 7.24
CA VAL A 299 -8.24 19.87 8.69
C VAL A 299 -8.87 18.55 9.14
N ASP A 300 -10.11 18.27 8.74
CA ASP A 300 -10.83 17.07 9.09
C ASP A 300 -10.21 15.82 8.48
N TYR A 301 -9.73 15.89 7.24
CA TYR A 301 -8.99 14.80 6.61
C TYR A 301 -7.73 14.45 7.42
N MET A 302 -6.91 15.45 7.77
CA MET A 302 -5.69 15.24 8.55
C MET A 302 -5.99 14.75 9.98
N ARG A 303 -7.05 15.27 10.60
CA ARG A 303 -7.52 14.80 11.92
C ARG A 303 -7.92 13.33 11.87
N ASN A 304 -8.65 12.91 10.83
CA ASN A 304 -9.08 11.52 10.67
C ASN A 304 -7.90 10.58 10.40
N ILE A 305 -6.90 11.02 9.62
CA ILE A 305 -5.64 10.26 9.46
C ILE A 305 -4.96 10.07 10.81
N GLN A 306 -4.77 11.15 11.57
CA GLN A 306 -4.09 11.06 12.86
C GLN A 306 -4.88 10.24 13.87
N LYS A 307 -6.21 10.36 13.88
CA LYS A 307 -7.10 9.54 14.71
C LYS A 307 -6.94 8.05 14.39
N SER A 308 -6.87 7.70 13.11
CA SER A 308 -6.63 6.32 12.66
C SER A 308 -5.25 5.81 13.08
N GLN A 309 -4.21 6.64 12.96
CA GLN A 309 -2.85 6.29 13.41
C GLN A 309 -2.77 6.11 14.93
N ASN A 310 -3.42 6.98 15.70
CA ASN A 310 -3.51 6.88 17.16
C ASN A 310 -4.23 5.58 17.55
N LYS A 311 -5.35 5.25 16.89
CA LYS A 311 -6.09 4.00 17.11
C LYS A 311 -5.21 2.78 16.83
N SER A 312 -4.50 2.76 15.71
CA SER A 312 -3.58 1.66 15.36
C SER A 312 -2.42 1.53 16.36
N SER A 313 -1.84 2.65 16.81
CA SER A 313 -0.73 2.67 17.77
C SER A 313 -1.16 2.21 19.16
N ALA A 314 -2.33 2.65 19.61
CA ALA A 314 -2.92 2.23 20.87
C ALA A 314 -3.22 0.72 20.88
N TYR A 315 -3.81 0.21 19.79
CA TYR A 315 -4.04 -1.23 19.63
C TYR A 315 -2.75 -2.04 19.62
N SER A 316 -1.74 -1.58 18.87
CA SER A 316 -0.44 -2.26 18.82
C SER A 316 0.23 -2.31 20.20
N SER A 317 0.17 -1.21 20.95
CA SER A 317 0.70 -1.16 22.32
C SER A 317 -0.06 -2.08 23.27
N TRP A 318 -1.39 -2.12 23.15
CA TRP A 318 -2.23 -3.02 23.92
C TRP A 318 -1.92 -4.49 23.61
N MET A 319 -1.82 -4.86 22.33
CA MET A 319 -1.51 -6.23 21.91
C MET A 319 -0.10 -6.64 22.34
N ALA A 320 0.89 -5.74 22.25
CA ALA A 320 2.24 -6.01 22.72
C ALA A 320 2.27 -6.28 24.23
N ASN A 321 1.53 -5.50 25.03
CA ASN A 321 1.41 -5.74 26.47
C ASN A 321 0.64 -7.03 26.78
N TYR A 322 -0.36 -7.39 25.98
CA TYR A 322 -1.08 -8.66 26.11
C TYR A 322 -0.14 -9.84 25.81
N LYS A 323 0.67 -9.75 24.74
CA LYS A 323 1.69 -10.75 24.38
C LYS A 323 2.76 -10.92 25.47
N GLU A 324 3.22 -9.84 26.09
CA GLU A 324 4.21 -9.88 27.18
C GLU A 324 3.70 -10.63 28.43
N GLN A 325 2.38 -10.65 28.64
CA GLN A 325 1.75 -11.34 29.77
C GLN A 325 1.45 -12.81 29.48
N ALA A 326 1.55 -13.24 28.22
CA ALA A 326 1.23 -14.61 27.82
C ALA A 326 2.40 -15.58 28.11
N ASP A 327 2.05 -16.81 28.47
CA ASP A 327 3.00 -17.91 28.58
C ASP A 327 3.28 -18.48 27.17
N ILE A 328 4.37 -18.01 26.56
CA ILE A 328 4.80 -18.43 25.22
C ILE A 328 6.08 -19.27 25.34
N VAL A 329 5.99 -20.53 24.91
CA VAL A 329 7.14 -21.44 24.85
C VAL A 329 7.36 -21.83 23.41
N VAL A 330 8.53 -21.50 22.85
CA VAL A 330 8.93 -21.90 21.49
C VAL A 330 9.90 -23.08 21.57
N ASN A 331 9.56 -24.18 20.90
CA ASN A 331 10.40 -25.37 20.82
C ASN A 331 11.44 -25.24 19.70
N ASP A 332 12.55 -25.96 19.82
CA ASP A 332 13.61 -26.01 18.81
C ASP A 332 13.10 -26.48 17.43
N ILE A 333 13.75 -25.99 16.38
CA ILE A 333 13.49 -26.44 15.01
C ILE A 333 13.75 -27.95 14.86
N PRO A 334 12.80 -28.74 14.32
CA PRO A 334 13.04 -30.15 14.06
C PRO A 334 14.19 -30.34 13.06
N SER A 335 15.07 -31.30 13.34
CA SER A 335 16.20 -31.61 12.46
C SER A 335 15.78 -32.17 11.10
N ASN A 336 14.59 -32.76 11.01
CA ASN A 336 13.99 -33.27 9.78
C ASN A 336 13.09 -32.26 9.06
N ALA A 337 12.98 -31.02 9.54
CA ALA A 337 12.15 -30.02 8.90
C ALA A 337 12.68 -29.68 7.49
N PRO A 338 11.85 -29.74 6.43
CA PRO A 338 12.31 -29.63 5.04
C PRO A 338 12.80 -28.21 4.64
N TYR A 339 12.63 -27.23 5.52
CA TYR A 339 13.14 -25.86 5.35
C TYR A 339 14.41 -25.60 6.18
N ASN A 340 14.81 -26.54 7.04
CA ASN A 340 15.99 -26.45 7.90
C ASN A 340 17.25 -26.76 7.09
N LEU A 341 17.92 -25.73 6.59
CA LEU A 341 19.16 -25.84 5.84
C LEU A 341 20.38 -25.47 6.68
N ASP A 342 21.46 -26.22 6.51
CA ASP A 342 22.78 -25.83 7.00
C ASP A 342 23.35 -24.69 6.13
N MET A 343 23.18 -23.46 6.60
CA MET A 343 23.59 -22.25 5.90
C MET A 343 25.11 -22.11 5.73
N THR A 344 25.92 -22.88 6.46
CA THR A 344 27.38 -22.84 6.32
C THR A 344 27.85 -23.32 4.94
N GLN A 345 27.03 -24.12 4.27
CA GLN A 345 27.29 -24.65 2.91
C GLN A 345 27.01 -23.62 1.80
N TYR A 346 26.39 -22.48 2.16
CA TYR A 346 25.89 -21.48 1.22
C TYR A 346 26.49 -20.08 1.44
N GLN A 347 27.53 -19.98 2.27
CA GLN A 347 28.28 -18.73 2.41
C GLN A 347 29.05 -18.45 1.13
N LYS A 348 28.84 -17.28 0.52
CA LYS A 348 29.71 -16.81 -0.57
C LYS A 348 31.10 -16.60 0.04
N SER A 349 32.09 -17.31 -0.46
CA SER A 349 33.50 -17.03 -0.17
C SER A 349 33.82 -15.61 -0.63
N ASP A 350 34.20 -14.73 0.30
CA ASP A 350 34.65 -13.35 0.05
C ASP A 350 36.00 -13.27 -0.71
N ASP A 351 36.45 -14.37 -1.32
CA ASP A 351 37.67 -14.39 -2.12
C ASP A 351 37.41 -13.87 -3.53
N SER A 352 37.35 -12.55 -3.65
CA SER A 352 37.75 -11.83 -4.86
C SER A 352 38.17 -10.40 -4.54
N ASN A 353 39.30 -10.25 -3.84
CA ASN A 353 40.23 -9.18 -4.17
C ASN A 353 41.70 -9.59 -3.91
N SER A 354 42.52 -9.56 -4.98
CA SER A 354 43.99 -9.58 -5.02
C SER A 354 44.70 -10.93 -4.71
N THR A 355 45.69 -11.46 -5.45
CA THR A 355 46.63 -10.92 -6.46
C THR A 355 47.47 -12.04 -7.12
N SER A 356 48.04 -11.74 -8.32
CA SER A 356 49.38 -12.17 -8.86
C SER A 356 49.51 -13.56 -9.55
N ASN A 357 50.30 -13.80 -10.62
CA ASN A 357 51.39 -13.05 -11.28
C ASN A 357 51.77 -13.67 -12.66
N ASN A 358 52.08 -12.79 -13.64
CA ASN A 358 53.19 -12.75 -14.63
C ASN A 358 53.89 -14.02 -15.23
N SER A 359 54.03 -14.08 -16.58
CA SER A 359 55.30 -14.14 -17.38
C SER A 359 55.07 -14.65 -18.84
N SER A 360 55.18 -13.80 -19.87
CA SER A 360 56.29 -13.61 -20.86
C SER A 360 56.24 -14.46 -22.15
N SER A 361 56.06 -13.82 -23.32
CA SER A 361 57.15 -13.59 -24.32
C SER A 361 56.66 -12.92 -25.63
N SER A 362 57.31 -11.79 -25.96
CA SER A 362 57.67 -11.25 -27.29
C SER A 362 56.71 -11.32 -28.49
N ASP A 363 56.33 -10.15 -29.02
CA ASP A 363 56.59 -9.87 -30.45
C ASP A 363 56.65 -8.35 -30.79
N THR A 364 57.87 -7.95 -31.14
CA THR A 364 58.40 -7.00 -32.13
C THR A 364 57.50 -5.97 -32.88
N SER A 365 58.08 -4.75 -33.03
CA SER A 365 57.97 -3.78 -34.17
C SER A 365 56.67 -2.97 -34.28
N SER A 366 56.63 -1.67 -34.62
CA SER A 366 57.57 -0.55 -34.81
C SER A 366 56.70 0.71 -34.87
N SER A 367 57.31 1.85 -34.54
CA SER A 367 56.80 3.20 -34.81
C SER A 367 56.47 3.43 -36.28
N ASP A 368 55.37 4.12 -36.58
CA ASP A 368 55.41 5.17 -37.61
C ASP A 368 54.37 6.27 -37.36
N SER A 369 54.79 7.48 -37.70
CA SER A 369 54.11 8.75 -37.50
C SER A 369 53.35 9.14 -38.77
N SER A 370 52.24 9.87 -38.65
CA SER A 370 51.88 10.82 -39.72
C SER A 370 51.10 12.02 -39.18
N GLU A 371 51.62 13.19 -39.54
CA GLU A 371 51.14 14.55 -39.30
C GLU A 371 49.98 14.95 -40.22
N SER A 372 49.11 15.85 -39.72
CA SER A 372 48.74 17.15 -40.33
C SER A 372 47.42 17.62 -39.70
N ALA A 373 47.34 18.67 -38.88
CA ALA A 373 47.56 20.09 -39.16
C ALA A 373 46.45 20.74 -40.02
N THR A 374 45.58 21.51 -39.37
CA THR A 374 45.07 22.86 -39.77
C THR A 374 44.45 23.50 -38.51
N THR A 375 45.06 24.50 -37.84
CA THR A 375 44.89 25.97 -38.01
C THR A 375 43.43 26.40 -38.24
N GLU A 376 42.85 27.44 -37.65
CA GLU A 376 43.26 28.68 -36.97
C GLU A 376 41.94 29.23 -36.36
N THR A 377 41.83 29.87 -35.20
CA THR A 377 42.04 31.32 -35.01
C THR A 377 41.64 31.67 -33.57
N THR A 378 42.46 32.49 -32.94
CA THR A 378 42.32 33.15 -31.64
C THR A 378 41.31 34.30 -31.69
N LYS A 379 40.56 34.53 -30.59
CA LYS A 379 40.54 35.86 -29.96
C LYS A 379 40.03 35.85 -28.51
N SER A 380 40.88 36.43 -27.67
CA SER A 380 40.69 36.89 -26.29
C SER A 380 39.67 38.03 -26.19
N SER A 381 38.95 38.11 -25.07
CA SER A 381 39.02 39.22 -24.09
C SER A 381 37.70 39.50 -23.38
N SER A 382 37.76 39.46 -22.04
CA SER A 382 37.11 40.35 -21.06
C SER A 382 35.72 40.94 -21.36
N GLU A 383 34.72 40.56 -20.58
CA GLU A 383 34.16 41.31 -19.44
C GLU A 383 33.34 40.37 -18.54
#